data_AF-A0A920G3Q9-F1
#
_entry.id   AF-A0A920G3Q9-F1
#
_cell.length_a   1.000
_cell.length_b   1.000
_cell.length_c   1.000
_cell.angle_alpha   90.00
_cell.angle_beta   90.00
_cell.angle_gamma   90.00
#
_symmetry.space_group_name_H-M   'P 1'
#
loop_
_entity.id
_entity.type
_entity.pdbx_description
1 polymer ?
#
loop_
_entity_poly.entity_id
_entity_poly.type
_entity_poly.pdbx_seq_one_letter_code
_entity_poly.pdbx_strand_id
1 'polypeptide(L)'
;MIQLKIEREAVKKDESSAAEKELVQLDEQIQTIERDYAGLEEIWLAEKAAVQSVTQIKSDIEQAKLDLEVARRAGDLTVMSEIQHGRLPELSKGCRLPQTQINQSRRCSALASPMRKSLRWCRAGQGSR
;
A
#
# COMPACT_ATOMS: atom_id res chain seq x y z
N MET A 1 10.51 11.69 12.75
CA MET A 1 11.41 10.78 13.49
C MET A 1 12.81 11.35 13.66
N ILE A 2 13.51 11.75 12.59
CA ILE A 2 14.89 12.27 12.67
C ILE A 2 14.99 13.53 13.55
N GLN A 3 14.02 14.45 13.42
CA GLN A 3 13.92 15.66 14.23
C GLN A 3 13.88 15.36 15.75
N LEU A 4 12.95 14.52 16.20
CA LEU A 4 12.78 14.17 17.62
C LEU A 4 14.00 13.43 18.20
N LYS A 5 14.70 12.62 17.38
CA LYS A 5 15.93 11.93 17.80
C LYS A 5 17.10 12.92 17.97
N ILE A 6 17.16 13.98 17.18
CA ILE A 6 18.15 15.06 17.34
C ILE A 6 17.84 15.90 18.58
N GLU A 7 16.57 16.26 18.79
CA GLU A 7 16.11 17.00 19.97
C GLU A 7 16.38 16.22 21.26
N ARG A 8 16.15 14.90 21.27
CA ARG A 8 16.53 14.01 22.39
C ARG A 8 18.03 14.07 22.70
N GLU A 9 18.88 13.92 21.69
CA GLU A 9 20.35 13.94 21.87
C GLU A 9 20.88 15.33 22.26
N ALA A 10 20.14 16.39 21.95
CA ALA A 10 20.43 17.74 22.41
C ALA A 10 20.03 17.91 23.89
N VAL A 11 18.80 17.58 24.26
CA VAL A 11 18.30 17.71 25.65
C VAL A 11 19.04 16.79 26.62
N LYS A 12 19.52 15.62 26.15
CA LYS A 12 20.33 14.70 26.96
C LYS A 12 21.69 15.27 27.38
N LYS A 13 22.18 16.32 26.71
CA LYS A 13 23.43 17.00 27.07
C LYS A 13 23.22 18.12 28.10
N ASP A 14 21.97 18.50 28.36
CA ASP A 14 21.59 19.51 29.35
C ASP A 14 21.01 18.84 30.60
N GLU A 15 21.78 18.77 31.70
CA GLU A 15 21.39 18.08 32.94
C GLU A 15 20.60 18.97 33.92
N SER A 16 19.47 19.54 33.46
CA SER A 16 18.53 20.29 34.31
C SER A 16 17.33 19.43 34.69
N SER A 17 16.72 19.64 35.86
CA SER A 17 15.50 18.92 36.27
C SER A 17 14.30 19.16 35.35
N ALA A 18 14.34 20.23 34.55
CA ALA A 18 13.37 20.49 33.48
C ALA A 18 13.63 19.60 32.24
N ALA A 19 14.91 19.38 31.91
CA ALA A 19 15.33 18.56 30.77
C ALA A 19 14.96 17.08 30.96
N GLU A 20 15.01 16.57 32.19
CA GLU A 20 14.58 15.19 32.49
C GLU A 20 13.09 14.97 32.18
N LYS A 21 12.23 15.96 32.45
CA LYS A 21 10.80 15.88 32.12
C LYS A 21 10.55 15.96 30.62
N GLU A 22 11.29 16.80 29.90
CA GLU A 22 11.21 16.92 28.44
C GLU A 22 11.71 15.64 27.74
N LEU A 23 12.76 15.01 28.26
CA LEU A 23 13.27 13.73 27.76
C LEU A 23 12.21 12.63 27.83
N VAL A 24 11.49 12.53 28.96
CA VAL A 24 10.39 11.56 29.11
C VAL A 24 9.28 11.82 28.09
N GLN A 25 8.88 13.09 27.89
CA GLN A 25 7.87 13.45 26.90
C GLN A 25 8.31 13.16 25.46
N LEU A 26 9.59 13.38 25.13
CA LEU A 26 10.14 13.05 23.81
C LEU A 26 10.20 11.54 23.59
N ASP A 27 10.60 10.76 24.59
CA ASP A 27 10.65 9.30 24.50
C ASP A 27 9.25 8.69 24.34
N GLU A 28 8.24 9.21 25.03
CA GLU A 28 6.83 8.80 24.84
C GLU A 28 6.32 9.09 23.43
N GLN A 29 6.66 10.27 22.87
CA GLN A 29 6.30 10.64 21.50
C GLN A 29 7.01 9.74 20.47
N ILE A 30 8.30 9.46 20.65
CA ILE A 30 9.06 8.56 19.79
C ILE A 30 8.41 7.17 19.80
N GLN A 31 8.11 6.63 20.98
CA GLN A 31 7.48 5.30 21.09
C GLN A 31 6.10 5.25 20.44
N THR A 32 5.28 6.29 20.61
CA THR A 32 3.96 6.36 19.98
C THR A 32 4.07 6.33 18.47
N ILE A 33 4.95 7.18 17.92
CA ILE A 33 5.19 7.26 16.49
C ILE A 33 5.81 5.96 15.95
N GLU A 34 6.73 5.31 16.68
CA GLU A 34 7.31 4.01 16.29
C GLU A 34 6.26 2.90 16.23
N ARG A 35 5.29 2.87 17.16
CA ARG A 35 4.15 1.93 17.10
C ARG A 35 3.26 2.19 15.89
N ASP A 36 2.95 3.46 15.61
CA ASP A 36 2.14 3.83 14.46
C ASP A 36 2.83 3.46 13.14
N TYR A 37 4.16 3.66 13.05
CA TYR A 37 4.94 3.23 11.89
C TYR A 37 4.95 1.71 11.72
N ALA A 38 5.12 0.95 12.80
CA ALA A 38 5.09 -0.52 12.73
C ALA A 38 3.75 -1.04 12.20
N GLY A 39 2.62 -0.46 12.66
CA GLY A 39 1.29 -0.82 12.15
C GLY A 39 1.09 -0.46 10.67
N LEU A 40 1.58 0.71 10.24
CA LEU A 40 1.50 1.12 8.84
C LEU A 40 2.42 0.29 7.93
N GLU A 41 3.57 -0.14 8.43
CA GLU A 41 4.52 -0.98 7.70
C GLU A 41 3.95 -2.38 7.46
N GLU A 42 3.25 -2.97 8.44
CA GLU A 42 2.55 -4.24 8.26
C GLU A 42 1.48 -4.15 7.16
N ILE A 43 0.67 -3.08 7.18
CA ILE A 43 -0.34 -2.82 6.13
C ILE A 43 0.33 -2.66 4.76
N TRP A 44 1.44 -1.92 4.70
CA TRP A 44 2.16 -1.71 3.46
C TRP A 44 2.75 -3.01 2.90
N LEU A 45 3.33 -3.86 3.76
CA LEU A 45 3.84 -5.17 3.36
C LEU A 45 2.72 -6.07 2.83
N ALA A 46 1.56 -6.08 3.49
CA ALA A 46 0.39 -6.82 3.03
C ALA A 46 -0.13 -6.31 1.67
N GLU A 47 -0.23 -4.98 1.49
CA GLU A 47 -0.65 -4.38 0.21
C GLU A 47 0.37 -4.68 -0.90
N LYS A 48 1.66 -4.59 -0.59
CA LYS A 48 2.74 -4.89 -1.54
C LYS A 48 2.71 -6.34 -2.00
N ALA A 49 2.51 -7.29 -1.08
CA ALA A 49 2.37 -8.70 -1.40
C ALA A 49 1.15 -8.96 -2.31
N ALA A 50 0.01 -8.33 -2.02
CA ALA A 50 -1.19 -8.43 -2.85
C ALA A 50 -0.95 -7.88 -4.29
N VAL A 51 -0.26 -6.74 -4.41
CA VAL A 51 0.08 -6.16 -5.72
C VAL A 51 1.05 -7.04 -6.51
N GLN A 52 2.05 -7.63 -5.85
CA GLN A 52 2.98 -8.55 -6.48
C GLN A 52 2.27 -9.83 -6.97
N SER A 53 1.37 -10.38 -6.15
CA SER A 53 0.55 -11.54 -6.52
C SER A 53 -0.30 -11.27 -7.77
N VAL A 54 -0.96 -10.11 -7.86
CA VAL A 54 -1.72 -9.72 -9.06
C VAL A 54 -0.82 -9.60 -10.29
N THR A 55 0.39 -9.08 -10.13
CA THR A 55 1.35 -8.93 -11.25
C THR A 55 1.79 -10.30 -11.77
N GLN A 56 2.07 -11.25 -10.89
CA GLN A 56 2.41 -12.62 -11.29
C GLN A 56 1.25 -13.29 -12.05
N ILE A 57 0.03 -13.24 -11.51
CA ILE A 57 -1.14 -13.86 -12.16
C ILE A 57 -1.40 -13.22 -13.54
N LYS A 58 -1.18 -11.91 -13.69
CA LYS A 58 -1.28 -11.24 -15.00
C LYS A 58 -0.25 -11.75 -15.99
N SER A 59 1.00 -11.96 -15.55
CA SER A 59 2.04 -12.57 -16.38
C SER A 59 1.62 -13.98 -16.83
N ASP A 60 1.04 -14.78 -15.93
CA ASP A 60 0.57 -16.13 -16.26
C ASP A 60 -0.60 -16.10 -17.27
N ILE A 61 -1.50 -15.10 -17.18
CA ILE A 61 -2.56 -14.87 -18.16
C ILE A 61 -1.99 -14.49 -19.53
N GLU A 62 -0.96 -13.64 -19.57
CA GLU A 62 -0.28 -13.27 -20.81
C GLU A 62 0.40 -14.48 -21.44
N GLN A 63 1.07 -15.32 -20.64
CA GLN A 63 1.66 -16.57 -21.12
C GLN A 63 0.59 -17.52 -21.69
N ALA A 64 -0.52 -17.72 -20.98
CA ALA A 64 -1.61 -18.57 -21.45
C ALA A 64 -2.25 -18.07 -22.77
N LYS A 65 -2.26 -16.75 -23.00
CA LYS A 65 -2.71 -16.18 -24.28
C LYS A 65 -1.71 -16.46 -25.41
N LEU A 66 -0.41 -16.36 -25.14
CA LEU A 66 0.62 -16.72 -26.11
C LEU A 66 0.53 -18.21 -26.48
N ASP A 67 0.35 -19.08 -25.49
CA ASP A 67 0.18 -20.52 -25.70
C ASP A 67 -1.06 -20.82 -26.57
N LEU A 68 -2.15 -20.07 -26.38
CA LEU A 68 -3.35 -20.15 -27.24
C LEU A 68 -3.02 -19.74 -28.68
N GLU A 69 -2.29 -18.64 -28.89
CA GLU A 69 -1.88 -18.23 -30.23
C GLU A 69 -0.98 -19.25 -30.91
N VAL A 70 -0.08 -19.89 -30.16
CA VAL A 70 0.78 -20.98 -30.66
C VAL A 70 -0.07 -22.18 -31.05
N ALA A 71 -0.99 -22.64 -30.19
CA ALA A 71 -1.91 -23.74 -30.50
C ALA A 71 -2.79 -23.42 -31.71
N ARG A 72 -3.23 -22.17 -31.85
CA ARG A 72 -4.00 -21.69 -33.00
C ARG A 72 -3.21 -21.74 -34.30
N ARG A 73 -1.91 -21.41 -34.27
CA ARG A 73 -1.01 -21.53 -35.43
C ARG A 73 -0.68 -22.99 -35.77
N ALA A 74 -0.56 -23.84 -34.76
CA ALA A 74 -0.35 -25.28 -34.92
C ALA A 74 -1.61 -26.04 -35.38
N GLY A 75 -2.80 -25.45 -35.22
CA GLY A 75 -4.07 -26.07 -35.59
C GLY A 75 -4.58 -27.11 -34.59
N ASP A 76 -4.05 -27.12 -33.36
CA ASP A 76 -4.46 -28.08 -32.33
C ASP A 76 -5.67 -27.58 -31.53
N LEU A 77 -6.85 -28.02 -31.96
CA LEU A 77 -8.14 -27.63 -31.37
C LEU A 77 -8.33 -28.17 -29.95
N THR A 78 -7.65 -29.26 -29.59
CA THR A 78 -7.77 -29.89 -28.27
C THR A 78 -7.13 -28.98 -27.21
N VAL A 79 -5.88 -28.59 -27.46
CA VAL A 79 -5.12 -27.69 -26.59
C VAL A 79 -5.76 -26.30 -26.53
N MET A 80 -6.32 -25.81 -27.64
CA MET A 80 -7.08 -24.55 -27.65
C MET A 80 -8.28 -24.57 -26.70
N SER A 81 -9.06 -25.66 -26.68
CA SER A 81 -10.25 -25.77 -25.82
C SER A 81 -9.89 -25.84 -24.34
N GLU A 82 -8.83 -26.58 -24.00
CA GLU A 82 -8.32 -26.69 -22.64
C GLU A 82 -7.80 -25.34 -22.10
N ILE A 83 -7.10 -24.57 -22.94
CA ILE A 83 -6.62 -23.24 -22.54
C ILE A 83 -7.79 -22.26 -22.39
N GLN A 84 -8.75 -22.25 -23.33
CA GLN A 84 -9.89 -21.34 -23.31
C GLN A 84 -10.85 -21.58 -22.15
N HIS A 85 -11.08 -22.84 -21.77
CA HIS A 85 -12.09 -23.21 -20.79
C HIS A 85 -11.54 -23.69 -19.44
N GLY A 86 -10.26 -24.07 -19.37
CA GLY A 86 -9.59 -24.45 -18.12
C GLY A 86 -8.71 -23.33 -17.60
N ARG A 87 -7.52 -23.18 -18.20
CA ARG A 87 -6.44 -22.33 -17.65
C ARG A 87 -6.76 -20.85 -17.62
N LEU A 88 -7.26 -20.27 -18.72
CA LEU A 88 -7.52 -18.84 -18.81
C LEU A 88 -8.62 -18.35 -17.83
N PRO A 89 -9.79 -19.03 -17.70
CA PRO A 89 -10.80 -18.62 -16.74
C PRO A 89 -10.39 -18.87 -15.28
N GLU A 90 -9.60 -19.90 -14.98
CA GLU A 90 -9.05 -20.12 -13.64
C GLU A 90 -8.11 -18.98 -13.21
N LEU A 91 -7.14 -18.63 -14.05
CA LEU A 91 -6.20 -17.54 -13.79
C LEU A 91 -6.91 -16.18 -13.69
N SER A 92 -7.92 -15.94 -14.54
CA SER A 92 -8.75 -14.72 -14.51
C SER A 92 -9.56 -14.60 -13.20
N LYS A 93 -10.14 -15.70 -12.71
CA LYS A 93 -10.81 -15.75 -11.40
C LYS A 93 -9.82 -15.50 -10.27
N GLY A 94 -8.63 -16.11 -10.35
CA GLY A 94 -7.54 -15.93 -9.40
C GLY A 94 -7.07 -14.47 -9.29
N CYS A 95 -7.02 -13.71 -10.39
CA CYS A 95 -6.65 -12.29 -10.38
C CYS A 95 -7.74 -11.37 -9.81
N ARG A 96 -9.03 -11.72 -10.00
CA ARG A 96 -10.16 -10.86 -9.61
C ARG A 96 -10.29 -10.68 -8.10
N LEU A 97 -10.01 -11.72 -7.32
CA LEU A 97 -10.09 -11.70 -5.86
C LEU A 97 -9.08 -10.71 -5.23
N PRO A 98 -7.76 -10.83 -5.46
CA PRO A 98 -6.78 -9.89 -4.90
C PRO A 98 -6.96 -8.49 -5.49
N GLN A 99 -7.36 -8.35 -6.75
CA GLN A 99 -7.61 -7.03 -7.34
C GLN A 99 -8.82 -6.32 -6.72
N THR A 100 -9.87 -7.05 -6.33
CA THR A 100 -10.99 -6.51 -5.57
C THR A 100 -10.55 -6.04 -4.18
N GLN A 101 -9.73 -6.83 -3.49
CA GLN A 101 -9.21 -6.49 -2.16
C GLN A 101 -8.32 -5.23 -2.20
N ILE A 102 -7.43 -5.11 -3.18
CA ILE A 102 -6.61 -3.91 -3.37
C ILE A 102 -7.49 -2.69 -3.64
N ASN A 103 -8.53 -2.83 -4.47
CA ASN A 103 -9.44 -1.72 -4.81
C ASN A 103 -10.36 -1.34 -3.62
N GLN A 104 -10.69 -2.28 -2.75
CA GLN A 104 -11.40 -2.00 -1.50
C GLN A 104 -10.49 -1.28 -0.49
N SER A 105 -9.27 -1.78 -0.29
CA SER A 105 -8.25 -1.12 0.56
C SER A 105 -7.99 0.33 0.12
N ARG A 106 -7.80 0.55 -1.20
CA ARG A 106 -7.67 1.90 -1.78
C ARG A 106 -8.88 2.80 -1.59
N ARG A 107 -10.09 2.25 -1.57
CA ARG A 107 -11.32 3.02 -1.32
C ARG A 107 -11.49 3.36 0.16
N CYS A 108 -11.18 2.43 1.05
CA CYS A 108 -11.21 2.68 2.50
C CYS A 108 -10.17 3.74 2.89
N SER A 109 -8.95 3.69 2.35
CA SER A 109 -7.93 4.73 2.61
C SER A 109 -8.30 6.10 2.01
N ALA A 110 -8.97 6.13 0.86
CA ALA A 110 -9.48 7.37 0.25
C ALA A 110 -10.61 8.02 1.06
N LEU A 111 -11.44 7.23 1.75
CA LEU A 111 -12.52 7.71 2.61
C LEU A 111 -12.03 8.08 4.03
N ALA A 112 -10.97 7.42 4.52
CA ALA A 112 -10.33 7.69 5.81
C ALA A 112 -9.37 8.90 5.81
N SER A 113 -9.39 9.74 4.77
CA SER A 113 -8.62 10.99 4.71
C SER A 113 -9.52 12.23 4.89
N PRO A 114 -9.85 12.67 6.13
CA PRO A 114 -10.50 13.96 6.36
C PRO A 114 -9.57 15.15 6.09
N MET A 115 -8.25 14.96 6.13
CA MET A 115 -7.27 16.06 6.16
C MET A 115 -7.02 16.77 4.82
N ARG A 116 -7.43 16.20 3.66
CA ARG A 116 -7.17 16.83 2.35
C ARG A 116 -8.26 17.81 1.89
N LYS A 117 -9.46 17.77 2.49
CA LYS A 117 -10.57 18.67 2.13
C LYS A 117 -10.61 19.96 2.96
N SER A 118 -10.14 19.96 4.22
CA SER A 118 -10.11 21.17 5.05
C SER A 118 -9.05 22.18 4.60
N LEU A 119 -7.85 21.72 4.19
CA LEU A 119 -6.77 22.59 3.70
C LEU A 119 -7.08 23.27 2.35
N ARG A 120 -7.96 22.69 1.53
CA ARG A 120 -8.36 23.30 0.25
C ARG A 120 -9.44 24.38 0.43
N TRP A 121 -10.27 24.29 1.48
CA TRP A 121 -11.26 25.33 1.81
C TRP A 121 -10.66 26.52 2.55
N CYS A 122 -9.62 26.34 3.38
CA CYS A 122 -8.99 27.43 4.11
C CYS A 122 -8.23 28.43 3.21
N ARG A 123 -7.78 28.01 2.01
CA ARG A 123 -7.09 28.87 1.04
C ARG A 123 -8.01 29.62 0.07
N ALA A 124 -9.31 29.31 0.07
CA ALA A 124 -10.31 29.94 -0.81
C ALA A 124 -11.12 31.05 -0.12
N GLY A 125 -10.92 31.29 1.18
CA GLY A 125 -11.68 32.26 1.98
C GLY A 125 -10.96 33.54 2.39
N GLN A 126 -9.70 33.75 1.99
CA GLN A 126 -8.95 35.00 2.23
C GLN A 126 -8.55 35.61 0.89
N GLY A 127 -9.45 36.39 0.30
CA GLY A 127 -9.23 37.04 -0.98
C GLY A 127 -10.45 37.83 -1.44
N SER A 128 -11.07 38.58 -0.51
CA SER A 128 -12.06 39.60 -0.87
C SER A 128 -12.13 40.67 0.22
N ARG A 129 -11.09 41.50 0.29
CA ARG A 129 -11.16 42.95 0.51
C ARG A 129 -9.78 43.56 0.37
#